data_AF-A0A7K2AL74-F1
#
_entry.id   AF-A0A7K2AL74-F1
#
_cell.length_a   1.000
_cell.length_b   1.000
_cell.length_c   1.000
_cell.angle_alpha   90.00
_cell.angle_beta   90.00
_cell.angle_gamma   90.00
#
_symmetry.space_group_name_H-M   'P 1'
#
loop_
_entity.id
_entity.type
_entity.pdbx_description
1 polymer ?
#
loop_
_entity_poly.entity_id
_entity_poly.type
_entity_poly.pdbx_seq_one_letter_code
_entity_poly.pdbx_strand_id
1 'polypeptide(L)'
;MADGPPPVLTGRVDRPFRYLLGATTLLVLCLVVTLVLPAFSVTGRGAVHSEVPYTATALRGQEVYLTEGCAGCHTQMVRPVVADAQLAALAGVGGVTLSDTNQVIGRQRYGPDLANVGSRMSPEEFEAVLAGGGGHLTYGGDWMDSLVAYLSESRVVAGSGPDE
;
A
#
# COMPACT_ATOMS: atom_id res chain seq x y z
N MET A 1 67.89 32.03 -18.60
CA MET A 1 66.44 32.00 -18.92
C MET A 1 66.29 30.88 -19.94
N ALA A 2 65.59 29.80 -19.60
CA ALA A 2 65.60 28.59 -20.43
C ALA A 2 64.63 28.76 -21.61
N ASP A 3 65.16 28.81 -22.84
CA ASP A 3 64.43 28.97 -24.10
C ASP A 3 63.86 27.65 -24.65
N GLY A 4 63.25 26.84 -23.78
CA GLY A 4 62.56 25.61 -24.17
C GLY A 4 61.06 25.86 -24.41
N PRO A 5 60.42 25.18 -25.38
CA PRO A 5 58.97 25.21 -25.48
C PRO A 5 58.35 24.78 -24.13
N PRO A 6 57.27 25.44 -23.67
CA PRO A 6 56.68 25.13 -22.38
C PRO A 6 56.23 23.66 -22.35
N PRO A 7 56.34 22.97 -21.20
CA PRO A 7 55.93 21.59 -21.09
C PRO A 7 54.44 21.45 -21.40
N VAL A 8 54.12 20.56 -22.35
CA VAL A 8 52.73 20.23 -22.66
C VAL A 8 52.18 19.37 -21.53
N LEU A 9 51.22 19.89 -20.77
CA LEU A 9 50.51 19.13 -19.75
C LEU A 9 49.64 18.07 -20.42
N THR A 10 50.16 16.86 -20.57
CA THR A 10 49.37 15.71 -20.99
C THR A 10 48.61 15.19 -19.77
N GLY A 11 47.35 15.60 -19.61
CA GLY A 11 46.45 15.05 -18.60
C GLY A 11 46.16 13.56 -18.88
N ARG A 12 45.98 12.76 -17.82
CA ARG A 12 45.47 11.38 -17.97
C ARG A 12 44.13 11.46 -18.69
N VAL A 13 43.97 10.70 -19.79
CA VAL A 13 42.68 10.60 -20.48
C VAL A 13 41.62 10.10 -19.51
N ASP A 14 40.70 10.99 -19.14
CA ASP A 14 39.52 10.63 -18.37
C ASP A 14 38.70 9.65 -19.21
N ARG A 15 38.37 8.51 -18.60
CA ARG A 15 37.51 7.49 -19.23
C ARG A 15 36.15 7.49 -18.52
N PRO A 16 35.35 8.56 -18.65
CA PRO A 16 34.13 8.75 -17.88
C PRO A 16 33.15 7.60 -18.08
N PHE A 17 33.09 7.05 -19.30
CA PHE A 17 32.23 5.91 -19.62
C PHE A 17 32.57 4.63 -18.84
N ARG A 18 33.83 4.40 -18.44
CA ARG A 18 34.19 3.24 -17.60
C ARG A 18 33.64 3.38 -16.18
N TYR A 19 33.71 4.58 -15.62
CA TYR A 19 33.16 4.87 -14.30
C TYR A 19 31.63 4.87 -14.31
N LEU A 20 31.00 5.40 -15.35
CA LEU A 20 29.55 5.33 -15.54
C LEU A 20 29.08 3.87 -15.65
N LEU A 21 29.72 3.05 -16.48
CA LEU A 21 29.40 1.63 -16.60
C LEU A 21 29.56 0.90 -15.26
N GLY A 22 30.65 1.14 -14.54
CA GLY A 22 30.88 0.56 -13.22
C GLY A 22 29.82 0.99 -12.19
N ALA A 23 29.47 2.27 -12.15
CA ALA A 23 28.46 2.81 -11.24
C ALA A 23 27.06 2.27 -11.55
N THR A 24 26.66 2.23 -12.83
CA THR A 24 25.38 1.64 -13.24
C THR A 24 25.33 0.14 -12.93
N THR A 25 26.43 -0.59 -13.15
CA THR A 25 26.50 -2.02 -12.82
C THR A 25 26.34 -2.26 -11.31
N LEU A 26 27.03 -1.47 -10.49
CA LEU A 26 26.89 -1.52 -9.03
C LEU A 26 25.46 -1.19 -8.58
N LEU A 27 24.84 -0.16 -9.16
CA LEU A 27 23.47 0.24 -8.84
C LEU A 27 22.47 -0.87 -9.18
N VAL A 28 22.56 -1.44 -10.38
CA VAL A 28 21.70 -2.54 -10.82
C VAL A 28 21.91 -3.78 -9.95
N LEU A 29 23.17 -4.14 -9.67
CA LEU A 29 23.48 -5.27 -8.79
C LEU A 29 22.90 -5.07 -7.39
N CYS A 30 23.07 -3.87 -6.82
CA CYS A 30 22.51 -3.54 -5.51
C CYS A 30 20.99 -3.65 -5.52
N LEU A 31 20.30 -3.10 -6.52
CA LEU A 31 18.86 -3.20 -6.68
C LEU A 31 18.40 -4.66 -6.80
N VAL A 32 19.06 -5.47 -7.62
CA VAL A 32 18.71 -6.88 -7.79
C VAL A 32 18.88 -7.64 -6.47
N VAL A 33 20.02 -7.48 -5.79
CA VAL A 33 20.30 -8.21 -4.55
C VAL A 33 19.40 -7.78 -3.39
N THR A 34 19.07 -6.49 -3.29
CA THR A 34 18.35 -5.94 -2.13
C THR A 34 16.84 -5.86 -2.31
N LEU A 35 16.33 -5.74 -3.53
CA LEU A 35 14.89 -5.60 -3.80
C LEU A 35 14.33 -6.80 -4.54
N VAL A 36 15.00 -7.24 -5.62
CA VAL A 36 14.45 -8.29 -6.49
C VAL A 36 14.55 -9.66 -5.83
N LEU A 37 15.73 -10.05 -5.32
CA LEU A 37 15.91 -11.37 -4.70
C LEU A 37 15.01 -11.57 -3.46
N PRO A 38 14.87 -10.61 -2.53
CA PRO A 38 13.99 -10.79 -1.38
C PRO A 38 12.50 -10.83 -1.75
N ALA A 39 12.08 -10.15 -2.81
CA ALA A 39 10.67 -10.18 -3.23
C ALA A 39 10.18 -11.60 -3.55
N PHE A 40 11.05 -12.48 -4.07
CA PHE A 40 10.72 -13.87 -4.34
C PHE A 40 10.80 -14.79 -3.11
N SER A 41 11.46 -14.36 -2.02
CA SER A 41 11.63 -15.18 -0.81
C SER A 41 10.58 -14.92 0.28
N VAL A 42 9.67 -13.95 0.08
CA VAL A 42 8.62 -13.56 1.04
C VAL A 42 7.37 -14.45 0.99
N THR A 43 7.31 -15.46 0.12
CA THR A 43 6.12 -16.31 -0.12
C THR A 43 5.72 -17.25 1.03
N GLY A 44 6.22 -17.08 2.26
CA GLY A 44 6.10 -18.11 3.32
C GLY A 44 5.85 -17.65 4.75
N ARG A 45 5.48 -16.39 5.02
CA ARG A 45 5.19 -15.97 6.42
C ARG A 45 3.81 -15.35 6.56
N GLY A 46 2.81 -16.20 6.83
CA GLY A 46 1.56 -15.82 7.49
C GLY A 46 0.76 -14.68 6.86
N ALA A 47 0.95 -14.40 5.57
CA ALA A 47 0.14 -13.45 4.84
C ALA A 47 -1.26 -14.05 4.69
N VAL A 48 -2.19 -13.55 5.49
CA VAL A 48 -3.61 -13.85 5.30
C VAL A 48 -4.06 -13.03 4.11
N HIS A 49 -4.36 -13.71 3.00
CA HIS A 49 -5.00 -13.08 1.85
C HIS A 49 -6.51 -13.04 2.09
N SER A 50 -7.12 -11.86 1.99
CA SER A 50 -8.57 -11.82 1.79
C SER A 50 -8.81 -12.20 0.33
N GLU A 51 -9.19 -13.45 0.09
CA GLU A 51 -9.65 -13.91 -1.22
C GLU A 51 -11.13 -13.58 -1.42
N VAL A 52 -11.64 -12.48 -0.85
CA VAL A 52 -13.03 -12.07 -1.07
C VAL A 52 -13.14 -11.47 -2.48
N PRO A 53 -13.86 -12.11 -3.42
CA PRO A 53 -14.10 -11.50 -4.72
C PRO A 53 -15.06 -10.34 -4.53
N TYR A 54 -14.60 -9.12 -4.80
CA TYR A 54 -15.44 -7.92 -4.75
C TYR A 54 -16.42 -7.93 -5.91
N THR A 55 -17.66 -7.53 -5.65
CA THR A 55 -18.65 -7.32 -6.69
C THR A 55 -18.20 -6.21 -7.64
N ALA A 56 -18.75 -6.18 -8.85
CA ALA A 56 -18.47 -5.09 -9.79
C ALA A 56 -18.82 -3.70 -9.19
N THR A 57 -19.83 -3.66 -8.31
CA THR A 57 -20.22 -2.46 -7.58
C THR A 57 -19.17 -2.06 -6.54
N ALA A 58 -18.63 -3.01 -5.77
CA ALA A 58 -17.54 -2.76 -4.84
C ALA A 58 -16.23 -2.34 -5.53
N LEU A 59 -15.91 -2.90 -6.69
CA LEU A 59 -14.76 -2.44 -7.49
C LEU A 59 -14.94 -0.98 -7.96
N ARG A 60 -16.16 -0.59 -8.33
CA ARG A 60 -16.47 0.82 -8.62
C ARG A 60 -16.32 1.67 -7.35
N GLY A 61 -16.75 1.18 -6.20
CA GLY A 61 -16.56 1.86 -4.91
C GLY A 61 -15.10 2.03 -4.51
N GLN A 62 -14.20 1.10 -4.88
CA GLN A 62 -12.76 1.25 -4.69
C GLN A 62 -12.22 2.45 -5.48
N GLU A 63 -12.68 2.63 -6.71
CA GLU A 63 -12.32 3.82 -7.51
C GLU A 63 -12.82 5.09 -6.81
N VAL A 64 -14.07 5.10 -6.32
CA VAL A 64 -14.59 6.23 -5.53
C VAL A 64 -13.71 6.51 -4.31
N TYR A 65 -13.31 5.48 -3.57
CA TYR A 65 -12.42 5.62 -2.41
C TYR A 65 -11.07 6.27 -2.77
N LEU A 66 -10.53 5.97 -3.95
CA LEU A 66 -9.30 6.57 -4.47
C LEU A 66 -9.51 8.00 -4.96
N THR A 67 -10.53 8.25 -5.79
CA THR A 67 -10.78 9.56 -6.41
C THR A 67 -11.17 10.61 -5.39
N GLU A 68 -11.90 10.23 -4.36
CA GLU A 68 -12.32 11.11 -3.27
C GLU A 68 -11.23 11.32 -2.22
N GLY A 69 -10.08 10.64 -2.37
CA GLY A 69 -8.92 10.84 -1.52
C GLY A 69 -9.07 10.25 -0.11
N CYS A 70 -9.98 9.29 0.09
CA CYS A 70 -10.20 8.64 1.39
C CYS A 70 -8.90 8.02 1.94
N ALA A 71 -8.07 7.46 1.05
CA ALA A 71 -6.74 6.93 1.36
C ALA A 71 -5.75 7.96 1.95
N GLY A 72 -6.07 9.26 1.84
CA GLY A 72 -5.30 10.34 2.45
C GLY A 72 -5.46 10.42 3.97
N CYS A 73 -6.65 10.07 4.47
CA CYS A 73 -7.00 10.18 5.90
C CYS A 73 -7.18 8.81 6.57
N HIS A 74 -7.62 7.81 5.81
CA HIS A 74 -7.90 6.46 6.27
C HIS A 74 -6.94 5.48 5.61
N THR A 75 -6.27 4.66 6.42
CA THR A 75 -5.47 3.54 5.91
C THR A 75 -6.33 2.28 5.90
N GLN A 76 -6.02 1.35 5.00
CA GLN A 76 -6.55 -0.02 5.04
C GLN A 76 -5.38 -0.99 5.20
N MET A 77 -4.56 -0.79 6.23
CA MET A 77 -3.41 -1.67 6.48
C MET A 77 -3.11 -1.71 7.96
N VAL A 78 -3.30 -2.87 8.59
CA VAL A 78 -2.85 -3.09 9.97
C VAL A 78 -1.33 -3.28 10.00
N ARG A 79 -0.62 -2.45 10.76
CA ARG A 79 0.85 -2.53 10.85
C ARG A 79 1.26 -3.64 11.82
N PRO A 80 2.44 -4.27 11.61
CA PRO A 80 2.97 -5.30 12.50
C PRO A 80 3.59 -4.70 13.78
N VAL A 81 2.85 -3.84 14.48
CA VAL A 81 3.22 -3.29 15.80
C VAL A 81 2.22 -3.77 16.84
N VAL A 82 2.68 -4.05 18.05
CA VAL A 82 1.85 -4.68 19.10
C VAL A 82 0.55 -3.91 19.34
N ALA A 83 0.60 -2.58 19.39
CA ALA A 83 -0.59 -1.76 19.61
C ALA A 83 -1.65 -1.91 18.50
N ASP A 84 -1.23 -1.84 17.23
CA ASP A 84 -2.14 -2.00 16.08
C ASP A 84 -2.64 -3.45 15.99
N ALA A 85 -1.78 -4.44 16.19
CA ALA A 85 -2.12 -5.85 16.12
C ALA A 85 -3.10 -6.26 17.23
N GLN A 86 -2.92 -5.77 18.45
CA GLN A 86 -3.85 -6.01 19.56
C GLN A 86 -5.20 -5.34 19.31
N LEU A 87 -5.22 -4.10 18.79
CA LEU A 87 -6.47 -3.43 18.42
C LEU A 87 -7.20 -4.17 17.28
N ALA A 88 -6.47 -4.63 16.27
CA ALA A 88 -7.03 -5.41 15.17
C ALA A 88 -7.61 -6.75 15.65
N ALA A 89 -6.90 -7.44 16.56
CA ALA A 89 -7.38 -8.68 17.18
C ALA A 89 -8.66 -8.46 18.01
N LEU A 90 -8.69 -7.40 18.84
CA LEU A 90 -9.88 -7.01 19.61
C LEU A 90 -11.06 -6.65 18.70
N ALA A 91 -10.77 -6.08 17.53
CA ALA A 91 -11.78 -5.67 16.56
C ALA A 91 -12.16 -6.78 15.55
N GLY A 92 -11.62 -7.99 15.71
CA GLY A 92 -11.93 -9.14 14.83
C GLY A 92 -11.38 -9.03 13.40
N VAL A 93 -10.41 -8.15 13.17
CA VAL A 93 -9.90 -7.76 11.83
C VAL A 93 -8.87 -8.77 11.27
N GLY A 94 -8.54 -9.83 12.01
CA GLY A 94 -7.46 -10.76 11.64
C GLY A 94 -6.07 -10.12 11.74
N GLY A 95 -5.02 -10.92 11.55
CA GLY A 95 -3.64 -10.44 11.57
C GLY A 95 -3.30 -9.49 10.41
N VAL A 96 -2.07 -8.96 10.45
CA VAL A 96 -1.45 -8.02 9.48
C VAL A 96 -1.86 -8.28 8.03
N THR A 97 -2.60 -7.36 7.43
CA THR A 97 -3.14 -7.47 6.06
C THR A 97 -2.23 -6.83 5.01
N LEU A 98 -0.94 -7.18 5.01
CA LEU A 98 0.00 -6.64 4.01
C LEU A 98 -0.23 -7.22 2.59
N SER A 99 -1.11 -8.20 2.43
CA SER A 99 -1.27 -8.97 1.19
C SER A 99 -2.71 -9.10 0.70
N ASP A 100 -3.57 -8.20 1.16
CA ASP A 100 -4.94 -8.13 0.67
C ASP A 100 -5.00 -7.30 -0.62
N THR A 101 -5.45 -7.91 -1.71
CA THR A 101 -5.42 -7.29 -3.05
C THR A 101 -6.44 -6.15 -3.20
N ASN A 102 -7.43 -6.09 -2.32
CA ASN A 102 -8.52 -5.12 -2.39
C ASN A 102 -8.29 -3.88 -1.50
N GLN A 103 -7.25 -3.90 -0.68
CA GLN A 103 -6.90 -2.81 0.24
C GLN A 103 -6.05 -1.75 -0.46
N VAL A 104 -6.44 -0.48 -0.27
CA VAL A 104 -5.66 0.67 -0.70
C VAL A 104 -4.68 1.06 0.41
N ILE A 105 -3.39 1.09 0.08
CA ILE A 105 -2.36 1.55 1.00
C ILE A 105 -2.55 3.05 1.23
N GLY A 106 -2.95 3.41 2.44
CA GLY A 106 -3.17 4.81 2.80
C GLY A 106 -1.86 5.59 2.97
N ARG A 107 -1.95 6.92 2.89
CA ARG A 107 -0.81 7.84 3.01
C ARG A 107 -0.57 8.27 4.46
N GLN A 108 -1.63 8.63 5.18
CA GLN A 108 -1.61 9.12 6.57
C GLN A 108 -2.87 8.64 7.32
N ARG A 109 -2.79 8.58 8.66
CA ARG A 109 -3.91 8.21 9.55
C ARG A 109 -4.40 9.42 10.33
N TYR A 110 -5.34 10.16 9.74
CA TYR A 110 -6.13 11.19 10.45
C TYR A 110 -7.43 10.60 11.00
N GLY A 111 -8.01 9.65 10.26
CA GLY A 111 -9.16 8.86 10.68
C GLY A 111 -8.78 7.44 11.11
N PRO A 112 -9.76 6.65 11.59
CA PRO A 112 -9.57 5.24 11.92
C PRO A 112 -9.15 4.42 10.69
N ASP A 113 -8.42 3.34 10.94
CA ASP A 113 -8.07 2.35 9.92
C ASP A 113 -9.31 1.54 9.50
N LEU A 114 -9.48 1.41 8.18
CA LEU A 114 -10.61 0.78 7.52
C LEU A 114 -10.25 -0.61 6.96
N ALA A 115 -9.14 -1.21 7.37
CA ALA A 115 -8.86 -2.60 7.03
C ALA A 115 -9.98 -3.50 7.60
N ASN A 116 -10.52 -4.36 6.74
CA ASN A 116 -11.61 -5.30 7.03
C ASN A 116 -12.77 -4.67 7.82
N VAL A 117 -13.19 -3.46 7.44
CA VAL A 117 -14.21 -2.72 8.20
C VAL A 117 -15.61 -3.33 8.03
N GLY A 118 -15.85 -4.07 6.94
CA GLY A 118 -17.07 -4.85 6.73
C GLY A 118 -17.25 -6.02 7.70
N SER A 119 -16.20 -6.41 8.44
CA SER A 119 -16.33 -7.35 9.58
C SER A 119 -16.89 -6.68 10.84
N ARG A 120 -16.90 -5.34 10.90
CA ARG A 120 -17.18 -4.55 12.11
C ARG A 120 -18.45 -3.71 12.01
N MET A 121 -18.87 -3.39 10.79
CA MET A 121 -19.94 -2.44 10.53
C MET A 121 -20.81 -2.98 9.39
N SER A 122 -22.13 -2.89 9.54
CA SER A 122 -23.09 -3.28 8.52
C SER A 122 -23.19 -2.21 7.41
N PRO A 123 -23.67 -2.56 6.21
CA PRO A 123 -23.91 -1.58 5.15
C PRO A 123 -24.74 -0.37 5.61
N GLU A 124 -25.77 -0.61 6.41
CA GLU A 124 -26.67 0.43 6.93
C GLU A 124 -25.96 1.36 7.93
N GLU A 125 -25.07 0.81 8.75
CA GLU A 125 -24.25 1.59 9.67
C GLU A 125 -23.23 2.46 8.91
N PHE A 126 -22.62 1.93 7.84
CA PHE A 126 -21.75 2.74 6.97
C PHE A 126 -22.50 3.87 6.31
N GLU A 127 -23.67 3.57 5.74
CA GLU A 127 -24.52 4.58 5.11
C GLU A 127 -24.90 5.67 6.13
N ALA A 128 -25.26 5.29 7.35
CA ALA A 128 -25.57 6.24 8.42
C ALA A 128 -24.35 7.11 8.82
N VAL A 129 -23.14 6.55 8.88
CA VAL A 129 -21.91 7.30 9.18
C VAL A 129 -21.58 8.27 8.06
N LEU A 130 -21.71 7.84 6.81
CA LEU A 130 -21.45 8.66 5.63
C LEU A 130 -22.52 9.75 5.44
N ALA A 131 -23.77 9.47 5.80
CA ALA A 131 -24.88 10.43 5.73
C ALA A 131 -24.96 11.39 6.94
N GLY A 132 -24.46 10.97 8.11
CA GLY A 132 -24.65 11.69 9.39
C GLY A 132 -23.46 12.55 9.87
N GLY A 133 -22.26 12.39 9.30
CA GLY A 133 -21.02 13.03 9.79
C GLY A 133 -20.57 14.23 8.95
N GLY A 134 -20.71 15.45 9.49
CA GLY A 134 -20.41 16.69 8.79
C GLY A 134 -18.98 16.78 8.22
N GLY A 135 -18.90 16.91 6.89
CA GLY A 135 -17.75 17.54 6.23
C GLY A 135 -17.02 16.74 5.16
N HIS A 136 -17.40 15.49 4.85
CA HIS A 136 -16.82 14.79 3.70
C HIS A 136 -17.90 14.38 2.69
N LEU A 137 -17.69 14.87 1.46
CA LEU A 137 -18.35 14.51 0.20
C LEU A 137 -19.87 14.77 0.11
N THR A 138 -20.23 15.73 -0.72
CA THR A 138 -21.60 15.98 -1.14
C THR A 138 -21.95 15.09 -2.33
N TYR A 139 -22.01 13.77 -2.12
CA TYR A 139 -22.45 12.81 -3.13
C TYR A 139 -23.59 11.95 -2.59
N GLY A 140 -24.60 11.72 -3.43
CA GLY A 140 -25.72 10.81 -3.20
C GLY A 140 -26.08 10.08 -4.48
N GLY A 141 -26.80 8.96 -4.37
CA GLY A 141 -27.09 8.05 -5.50
C GLY A 141 -26.02 6.96 -5.67
N ASP A 142 -25.95 6.35 -6.85
CA ASP A 142 -25.18 5.13 -7.15
C ASP A 142 -23.70 5.13 -6.71
N TRP A 143 -23.09 6.31 -6.56
CA TRP A 143 -21.72 6.48 -6.07
C TRP A 143 -21.60 6.12 -4.58
N MET A 144 -22.56 6.55 -3.76
CA MET A 144 -22.62 6.23 -2.34
C MET A 144 -22.84 4.73 -2.15
N ASP A 145 -23.77 4.15 -2.91
CA ASP A 145 -24.06 2.71 -2.88
C ASP A 145 -22.81 1.89 -3.24
N SER A 146 -22.02 2.37 -4.21
CA SER A 146 -20.77 1.72 -4.59
C SER A 146 -19.71 1.77 -3.48
N LEU A 147 -19.57 2.91 -2.81
CA LEU A 147 -18.64 3.07 -1.69
C LEU A 147 -19.04 2.22 -0.48
N VAL A 148 -20.34 2.17 -0.17
CA VAL A 148 -20.88 1.30 0.88
C VAL A 148 -20.63 -0.17 0.52
N ALA A 149 -20.85 -0.58 -0.74
CA ALA A 149 -20.54 -1.93 -1.20
C ALA A 149 -19.05 -2.25 -1.02
N TYR A 150 -18.15 -1.35 -1.42
CA TYR A 150 -16.70 -1.51 -1.24
C TYR A 150 -16.30 -1.73 0.23
N LEU A 151 -16.76 -0.86 1.13
CA LEU A 151 -16.38 -0.93 2.54
C LEU A 151 -17.04 -2.12 3.27
N SER A 152 -18.30 -2.44 2.96
CA SER A 152 -19.00 -3.56 3.58
C SER A 152 -18.52 -4.93 3.09
N GLU A 153 -18.05 -5.02 1.84
CA GLU A 153 -17.43 -6.24 1.30
C GLU A 153 -15.98 -6.43 1.79
N SER A 154 -15.36 -5.40 2.37
CA SER A 154 -14.03 -5.49 2.98
C SER A 154 -14.06 -6.27 4.30
N ARG A 155 -13.91 -7.58 4.23
CA ARG A 155 -13.93 -8.48 5.40
C ARG A 155 -12.94 -9.63 5.27
N VAL A 156 -12.44 -10.12 6.40
CA VAL A 156 -11.69 -11.38 6.44
C VAL A 156 -12.69 -12.54 6.33
N VAL A 157 -12.40 -13.53 5.48
CA VAL A 157 -13.16 -14.78 5.46
C VAL A 157 -12.71 -15.63 6.65
N ALA A 158 -13.66 -16.07 7.48
CA ALA A 158 -13.37 -17.02 8.54
C ALA A 158 -12.80 -18.32 7.93
N GLY A 159 -11.54 -18.64 8.24
CA GLY A 159 -10.85 -19.85 7.77
C GLY A 159 -9.48 -19.63 7.14
N SER A 160 -9.07 -18.40 6.84
CA SER A 160 -7.77 -18.11 6.18
C SER A 160 -6.61 -17.86 7.15
N GLY A 161 -6.71 -18.32 8.40
CA GLY A 161 -5.64 -18.21 9.40
C GLY A 161 -4.56 -19.30 9.22
N PRO A 162 -3.32 -19.09 9.69
CA PRO A 162 -2.22 -20.06 9.54
C PRO A 162 -2.36 -21.36 10.36
N ASP A 163 -3.55 -21.67 10.88
CA ASP A 163 -3.85 -22.86 11.69
C ASP A 163 -4.70 -23.89 10.91
N GLU A 164 -4.42 -24.06 9.61
CA GLU A 164 -4.58 -25.31 8.84
C GLU A 164 -3.25 -25.66 8.14
#